data_AF-A0A6N7AN95-F1
#
_entry.id   AF-A0A6N7AN95-F1
#
_cell.length_a   1.000
_cell.length_b   1.000
_cell.length_c   1.000
_cell.angle_alpha   90.00
_cell.angle_beta   90.00
_cell.angle_gamma   90.00
#
_symmetry.space_group_name_H-M   'P 1'
#
loop_
_entity.id
_entity.type
_entity.pdbx_description
1 polymer ?
#
loop_
_entity_poly.entity_id
_entity_poly.type
_entity_poly.pdbx_seq_one_letter_code
_entity_poly.pdbx_strand_id
1 'polypeptide(L)'
;MIIRNEDIKELIAEIPEGHRHLRTTIKFQDGTELVFQEAAVANIVRAYIRVRTHPLTKKIVLKGKTLAERKEGYAEWQLVEEEGGD
;
A
#
# COMPACT_ATOMS: atom_id res chain seq x y z
N MET A 1 -2.74 2.16 -16.53
CA MET A 1 -2.70 3.63 -16.32
C MET A 1 -1.46 3.95 -15.52
N ILE A 2 -0.66 4.92 -15.97
CA ILE A 2 0.49 5.43 -15.20
C ILE A 2 0.04 6.76 -14.63
N ILE A 3 0.16 6.93 -13.31
CA ILE A 3 -0.12 8.19 -12.62
C ILE A 3 1.19 8.95 -12.51
N ARG A 4 1.24 10.16 -13.06
CA ARG A 4 2.36 11.10 -12.90
C ARG A 4 2.06 12.04 -11.75
N ASN A 5 3.09 12.64 -11.18
CA ASN A 5 2.90 13.60 -10.09
C ASN A 5 2.02 14.80 -10.51
N GLU A 6 2.11 15.26 -11.75
CA GLU A 6 1.26 16.35 -12.28
C GLU A 6 -0.23 15.96 -12.39
N ASP A 7 -0.53 14.66 -12.47
CA ASP A 7 -1.91 14.18 -12.48
C ASP A 7 -2.53 14.22 -11.07
N ILE A 8 -1.71 14.30 -10.01
CA ILE A 8 -2.15 14.41 -8.61
C ILE A 8 -2.38 15.87 -8.26
N LYS A 9 -3.59 16.17 -7.80
CA LYS A 9 -3.97 17.48 -7.28
C LYS A 9 -3.62 17.64 -5.81
N GLU A 10 -3.89 16.62 -5.01
CA GLU A 10 -3.72 16.66 -3.55
C GLU A 10 -3.47 15.25 -3.01
N LEU A 11 -2.59 15.14 -2.00
CA LEU A 11 -2.42 13.93 -1.20
C LEU A 11 -2.65 14.28 0.26
N ILE A 12 -3.62 13.61 0.89
CA ILE A 12 -3.96 13.78 2.30
C ILE A 12 -3.62 12.49 3.02
N ALA A 13 -2.83 12.57 4.09
CA ALA A 13 -2.56 11.47 4.99
C ALA A 13 -2.92 11.89 6.41
N GLU A 14 -3.96 11.26 6.97
CA GLU A 14 -4.53 11.65 8.26
C GLU A 14 -5.09 10.45 9.01
N ILE A 15 -5.26 10.58 10.31
CA ILE A 15 -6.08 9.67 11.12
C ILE A 15 -7.43 10.38 11.28
N PRO A 16 -8.50 9.96 10.58
CA PRO A 16 -9.79 10.62 10.67
C PRO A 16 -10.34 10.62 12.09
N GLU A 17 -11.20 11.58 12.40
CA GLU A 17 -11.86 11.64 13.71
C GLU A 17 -12.57 10.31 14.04
N GLY A 18 -12.39 9.82 15.27
CA GLY A 18 -12.93 8.53 15.72
C GLY A 18 -12.24 7.28 15.17
N HIS A 19 -11.22 7.41 14.31
CA HIS A 19 -10.47 6.29 13.77
C HIS A 19 -9.13 6.11 14.48
N ARG A 20 -8.63 4.86 14.49
CA ARG A 20 -7.31 4.53 15.05
C ARG A 20 -6.21 4.43 13.99
N HIS A 21 -6.60 4.32 12.73
CA HIS A 21 -5.71 3.96 11.62
C HIS A 21 -5.64 5.06 10.59
N LEU A 22 -4.47 5.20 9.98
CA LEU A 22 -4.23 6.16 8.91
C LEU A 22 -5.15 5.89 7.71
N ARG A 23 -5.56 6.97 7.05
CA ARG A 23 -6.14 6.96 5.71
C ARG A 23 -5.27 7.83 4.81
N THR A 24 -5.12 7.40 3.58
CA THR A 24 -4.41 8.19 2.56
C THR A 24 -5.34 8.40 1.37
N THR A 25 -5.68 9.65 1.11
CA THR A 25 -6.51 10.06 -0.02
C THR A 25 -5.64 10.73 -1.07
N ILE A 26 -5.73 10.27 -2.32
CA ILE A 26 -5.12 10.91 -3.48
C ILE A 26 -6.23 11.46 -4.35
N LYS A 27 -6.26 12.78 -4.53
CA LYS A 27 -7.18 13.47 -5.44
C LYS A 27 -6.47 13.81 -6.73
N PHE A 28 -7.10 13.53 -7.86
CA PHE A 28 -6.56 13.78 -9.19
C PHE A 28 -7.09 15.08 -9.78
N GLN A 29 -6.40 15.61 -10.79
CA GLN A 29 -6.81 16.84 -11.49
C GLN A 29 -8.18 16.71 -12.17
N ASP A 30 -8.54 15.51 -12.61
CA ASP A 30 -9.82 15.21 -13.26
C ASP A 30 -11.00 15.04 -12.27
N GLY A 31 -10.74 15.16 -10.96
CA GLY A 31 -11.73 14.99 -9.91
C GLY A 31 -11.89 13.56 -9.39
N THR A 32 -11.17 12.58 -9.94
CA THR A 32 -11.11 11.22 -9.38
C THR A 32 -10.45 11.23 -8.00
N GLU A 33 -10.87 10.34 -7.10
CA GLU A 33 -10.25 10.16 -5.78
C GLU A 33 -9.98 8.68 -5.48
N LEU A 34 -8.83 8.40 -4.87
CA LEU A 34 -8.48 7.08 -4.33
C LEU A 34 -8.23 7.20 -2.83
N VAL A 35 -8.90 6.38 -2.03
CA VAL A 35 -8.71 6.31 -0.58
C VAL A 35 -8.12 4.95 -0.21
N PHE A 36 -6.95 4.96 0.43
CA PHE A 36 -6.26 3.78 0.90
C PHE A 36 -6.36 3.63 2.42
N GLN A 37 -6.54 2.39 2.87
CA GLN A 37 -6.32 2.03 4.27
C GLN A 37 -4.81 1.98 4.58
N GLU A 38 -4.45 2.24 5.84
CA GLU A 38 -3.07 2.18 6.35
C GLU A 38 -2.29 0.93 5.87
N ALA A 39 -2.90 -0.26 5.97
CA ALA A 39 -2.26 -1.50 5.58
C ALA A 39 -1.89 -1.54 4.08
N ALA A 40 -2.68 -0.93 3.19
CA ALA A 40 -2.37 -0.88 1.77
C ALA A 40 -1.15 0.01 1.50
N VAL A 41 -1.09 1.19 2.13
CA VAL A 41 0.05 2.11 2.04
C VAL A 41 1.31 1.48 2.61
N ALA A 42 1.22 0.81 3.76
CA ALA A 42 2.34 0.08 4.36
C ALA A 42 2.91 -0.98 3.39
N ASN A 43 2.05 -1.67 2.65
CA ASN A 43 2.46 -2.66 1.64
C ASN A 43 3.11 -2.01 0.40
N ILE A 44 2.62 -0.86 -0.05
CA ILE A 44 3.25 -0.08 -1.13
C ILE A 44 4.67 0.34 -0.70
N VAL A 45 4.80 0.90 0.50
CA VAL A 45 6.09 1.35 1.05
C VAL A 45 7.05 0.17 1.21
N ARG A 46 6.58 -0.96 1.76
CA ARG A 46 7.39 -2.19 1.91
C ARG A 46 7.92 -2.67 0.56
N ALA A 47 7.05 -2.76 -0.45
CA ALA A 47 7.44 -3.21 -1.78
C ALA A 47 8.46 -2.25 -2.42
N TYR A 48 8.21 -0.95 -2.33
CA TYR A 48 9.11 0.09 -2.86
C TYR A 48 10.49 0.01 -2.21
N ILE A 49 10.54 -0.02 -0.88
CA ILE A 49 11.80 -0.10 -0.14
C ILE A 49 12.55 -1.37 -0.52
N ARG A 50 11.89 -2.54 -0.55
CA ARG A 50 12.55 -3.82 -0.90
C ARG A 50 13.26 -3.75 -2.24
N VAL A 51 12.59 -3.27 -3.29
CA VAL A 51 13.18 -3.16 -4.64
C VAL A 51 14.27 -2.09 -4.69
N ARG A 52 14.12 -0.98 -3.97
CA ARG A 52 15.10 0.12 -4.02
C ARG A 52 16.36 -0.16 -3.21
N THR A 53 16.26 -0.91 -2.12
CA THR A 53 17.38 -1.07 -1.18
C THR A 53 18.04 -2.44 -1.22
N HIS A 54 17.38 -3.47 -1.74
CA HIS A 54 18.00 -4.79 -1.87
C HIS A 54 18.87 -4.85 -3.15
N PRO A 55 20.16 -5.23 -3.07
CA PRO A 55 21.11 -5.07 -4.17
C PRO A 55 20.80 -5.92 -5.41
N LEU A 56 20.01 -6.99 -5.25
CA LEU A 56 19.69 -7.94 -6.32
C LEU A 56 18.19 -8.00 -6.65
N THR A 57 17.31 -7.49 -5.80
CA THR A 57 15.86 -7.65 -6.02
C THR A 57 15.36 -6.55 -6.94
N LYS A 58 14.91 -6.94 -8.13
CA LYS A 58 14.39 -6.00 -9.15
C LYS A 58 12.86 -5.89 -9.16
N LYS A 59 12.18 -6.84 -8.50
CA LYS A 59 10.72 -6.95 -8.48
C LYS A 59 10.30 -7.65 -7.19
N ILE A 60 9.14 -7.27 -6.67
CA ILE A 60 8.42 -8.00 -5.65
C ILE A 60 6.93 -7.98 -6.00
N VAL A 61 6.23 -9.07 -5.72
CA VAL A 61 4.78 -9.14 -5.87
C VAL A 61 4.20 -9.49 -4.51
N LEU A 62 3.25 -8.68 -4.06
CA LEU A 62 2.48 -8.95 -2.85
C LEU A 62 1.06 -9.35 -3.27
N LYS A 63 0.62 -10.56 -2.93
CA LYS A 63 -0.71 -11.08 -3.27
C LYS A 63 -1.62 -11.11 -2.05
N GLY A 64 -2.90 -10.86 -2.31
CA GLY A 64 -3.96 -10.98 -1.30
C GLY A 64 -4.14 -12.42 -0.87
N LYS A 65 -4.04 -12.67 0.44
CA LYS A 65 -4.26 -13.98 1.04
C LYS A 65 -4.96 -13.82 2.38
N THR A 66 -5.87 -14.75 2.65
CA THR A 66 -6.45 -14.96 3.98
C THR A 66 -5.46 -15.75 4.82
N LEU A 67 -5.04 -15.21 5.96
CA LEU A 67 -4.10 -15.85 6.88
C LEU A 67 -4.82 -16.39 8.12
N ALA A 68 -4.86 -17.72 8.23
CA ALA A 68 -5.39 -18.42 9.41
C ALA A 68 -4.53 -18.14 10.65
N GLU A 69 -3.20 -18.28 10.51
CA GLU A 69 -2.24 -17.95 11.55
C GLU A 69 -1.61 -16.58 11.29
N ARG A 70 -1.72 -15.68 12.27
CA ARG A 70 -1.22 -14.31 12.21
C ARG A 70 -0.96 -13.75 13.60
N LYS A 71 -0.10 -12.73 13.69
CA LYS A 71 0.16 -12.02 14.95
C LYS A 71 -1.10 -11.27 15.40
N GLU A 72 -1.23 -11.07 16.71
CA GLU A 72 -2.30 -10.25 17.28
C GLU A 72 -2.28 -8.83 16.66
N GLY A 73 -3.46 -8.29 16.39
CA GLY A 73 -3.64 -6.97 15.77
C GLY A 73 -3.53 -6.94 14.24
N TYR A 74 -3.13 -8.04 13.58
CA TYR A 74 -3.13 -8.12 12.13
C TYR A 74 -4.49 -8.56 11.58
N ALA A 75 -4.90 -7.93 10.47
CA ALA A 75 -6.13 -8.32 9.78
C ALA A 75 -5.97 -9.69 9.11
N GLU A 76 -7.08 -10.41 8.94
CA GLU A 76 -7.09 -11.74 8.31
C GLU A 76 -6.69 -11.69 6.83
N TRP A 77 -7.18 -10.68 6.10
CA TRP A 77 -6.75 -10.42 4.74
C TRP A 77 -5.47 -9.59 4.73
N GLN A 78 -4.41 -10.11 4.12
CA GLN A 78 -3.11 -9.44 4.02
C GLN A 78 -2.58 -9.53 2.59
N LEU A 79 -1.74 -8.55 2.22
CA LEU A 79 -0.86 -8.69 1.07
C LEU A 79 0.46 -9.29 1.56
N VAL A 80 0.83 -10.46 1.04
CA VAL A 80 2.05 -11.19 1.44
C VAL A 80 2.93 -11.49 0.23
N GLU A 81 4.23 -11.58 0.47
CA GLU A 81 5.21 -11.98 -0.55
C GLU A 81 4.90 -13.39 -1.04
N GLU A 82 4.99 -13.60 -2.35
CA GLU A 82 4.92 -14.94 -2.94
C GLU A 82 6.36 -15.40 -3.20
N GLU A 83 6.79 -16.46 -2.51
CA GLU A 83 8.07 -17.11 -2.79
C GLU A 83 8.00 -17.78 -4.17
N GLY A 84 8.95 -17.46 -5.07
CA GLY A 84 9.10 -18.12 -6.37
C GLY A 84 8.85 -17.28 -7.62
N GLY A 85 8.84 -15.95 -7.52
CA GLY A 85 8.69 -15.06 -8.68
C GLY A 85 10.01 -14.54 -9.25
N ASP A 86 10.94 -15.42 -9.61
CA ASP A 86 12.08 -15.11 -10.48
C ASP A 86 11.76 -15.46 -11.95
#